data_AF-A0A7Y1BLD5-F1
#
_entry.id   AF-A0A7Y1BLD5-F1
#
_cell.length_a   1.000
_cell.length_b   1.000
_cell.length_c   1.000
_cell.angle_alpha   90.00
_cell.angle_beta   90.00
_cell.angle_gamma   90.00
#
_symmetry.space_group_name_H-M   'P 1'
#
loop_
_entity.id
_entity.type
_entity.pdbx_description
1 polymer ?
#
loop_
_entity_poly.entity_id
_entity_poly.type
_entity_poly.pdbx_seq_one_letter_code
_entity_poly.pdbx_strand_id
1 'polypeptide(L)'
;MSLLLDTNHIAQTNPGLIRLDPAYALAAHLAERHLLGYLMLNGDAWRVAAKIIDPGDFDGYPHCRIYLAMEALASLDEAIDILTLSELLESDEHYQAAGGIQMLGQLATETPIRFEQVRGLARLLRGFGVLRSSLNEAYQCQRRLCSLLEAKRDGLSHGKSWVATIEDRIRQEQPFPQSWIGQRVCYVYDESVTEGATL
;
A
#
# COMPACT_ATOMS: atom_id res chain seq x y z
N MET A 1 -27.22 9.07 -34.40
CA MET A 1 -26.32 8.06 -33.80
C MET A 1 -25.70 8.66 -32.55
N SER A 2 -26.42 8.62 -31.43
CA SER A 2 -25.93 9.13 -30.15
C SER A 2 -25.22 7.99 -29.43
N LEU A 3 -23.92 8.17 -29.17
CA LEU A 3 -23.09 7.25 -28.40
C LEU A 3 -23.56 7.26 -26.94
N LEU A 4 -24.10 6.13 -26.49
CA LEU A 4 -24.28 5.82 -25.07
C LEU A 4 -22.89 5.60 -24.49
N LEU A 5 -22.45 6.52 -23.62
CA LEU A 5 -21.36 6.25 -22.70
C LEU A 5 -21.93 5.30 -21.63
N ASP A 6 -21.52 4.04 -21.66
CA ASP A 6 -21.77 3.08 -20.59
C ASP A 6 -20.99 3.51 -19.34
N THR A 7 -21.58 4.44 -18.57
CA THR A 7 -21.15 4.81 -17.22
C THR A 7 -21.66 3.79 -16.21
N ASN A 8 -21.27 2.52 -16.36
CA ASN A 8 -21.64 1.47 -15.43
C ASN A 8 -20.42 0.68 -14.93
N HIS A 9 -19.60 1.38 -14.15
CA HIS A 9 -18.78 0.79 -13.10
C HIS A 9 -19.07 1.53 -11.79
N ILE A 10 -20.35 1.60 -11.40
CA ILE A 10 -20.71 2.04 -10.06
C ILE A 10 -20.36 0.90 -9.11
N ALA A 11 -19.30 1.15 -8.33
CA ALA A 11 -18.75 0.36 -7.25
C ALA A 11 -19.82 -0.45 -6.49
N GLN A 12 -19.59 -1.75 -6.37
CA GLN A 12 -20.31 -2.64 -5.46
C GLN A 12 -20.32 -2.01 -4.05
N THR A 13 -21.53 -1.77 -3.54
CA THR A 13 -21.78 -1.03 -2.29
C THR A 13 -21.77 -1.97 -1.10
N ASN A 14 -20.74 -1.84 -0.26
CA ASN A 14 -20.65 -2.58 1.01
C ASN A 14 -21.33 -1.75 2.13
N PRO A 15 -22.41 -2.22 2.77
CA PRO A 15 -23.31 -1.39 3.57
C PRO A 15 -22.80 -1.00 4.98
N GLY A 16 -21.58 -1.41 5.37
CA GLY A 16 -21.02 -1.15 6.72
C GLY A 16 -19.83 -0.18 6.78
N LEU A 17 -19.30 0.27 5.64
CA LEU A 17 -18.12 1.14 5.61
C LEU A 17 -18.51 2.62 5.59
N ILE A 18 -17.96 3.39 6.53
CA ILE A 18 -18.03 4.85 6.48
C ILE A 18 -17.16 5.32 5.32
N ARG A 19 -17.80 5.87 4.28
CA ARG A 19 -17.12 6.44 3.12
C ARG A 19 -16.69 7.87 3.40
N LEU A 20 -15.46 8.19 2.97
CA LEU A 20 -15.00 9.57 2.91
C LEU A 20 -15.85 10.36 1.90
N ASP A 21 -15.90 11.67 2.08
CA ASP A 21 -16.46 12.57 1.07
C ASP A 21 -15.80 12.29 -0.31
N PRO A 22 -16.56 12.27 -1.42
CA PRO A 22 -16.02 11.98 -2.73
C PRO A 22 -14.82 12.86 -3.12
N ALA A 23 -14.78 14.13 -2.69
CA ALA A 23 -13.66 15.01 -2.94
C ALA A 23 -12.39 14.56 -2.19
N TYR A 24 -12.54 14.08 -0.95
CA TYR A 24 -11.42 13.53 -0.17
C TYR A 24 -10.93 12.20 -0.76
N ALA A 25 -11.84 11.32 -1.17
CA ALA A 25 -11.47 10.07 -1.83
C ALA A 25 -10.69 10.32 -3.12
N LEU A 26 -11.13 11.27 -3.95
CA LEU A 26 -10.41 11.67 -5.16
C LEU A 26 -9.02 12.24 -4.84
N ALA A 27 -8.93 13.11 -3.82
CA ALA A 27 -7.65 13.69 -3.40
C ALA A 27 -6.66 12.61 -2.91
N ALA A 28 -7.14 11.62 -2.14
CA ALA A 28 -6.34 10.49 -1.70
C ALA A 28 -5.83 9.67 -2.90
N HIS A 29 -6.74 9.33 -3.83
CA HIS A 29 -6.42 8.57 -5.03
C HIS A 29 -5.37 9.26 -5.89
N LEU A 30 -5.51 10.56 -6.15
CA LEU A 30 -4.53 11.34 -6.91
C LEU A 30 -3.19 11.45 -6.19
N ALA A 31 -3.20 11.63 -4.86
CA ALA A 31 -1.97 11.72 -4.07
C ALA A 31 -1.16 10.43 -4.14
N GLU A 32 -1.84 9.29 -4.01
CA GLU A 32 -1.27 7.95 -4.13
C GLU A 32 -0.68 7.70 -5.53
N ARG A 33 -1.45 7.97 -6.59
CA ARG A 33 -0.99 7.78 -7.98
C ARG A 33 0.23 8.64 -8.32
N HIS A 34 0.14 9.94 -8.05
CA HIS A 34 1.24 10.86 -8.34
C HIS A 34 2.49 10.53 -7.51
N LEU A 35 2.32 10.11 -6.26
CA LEU A 35 3.46 9.75 -5.42
C LEU A 35 4.15 8.50 -5.96
N LEU A 36 3.40 7.42 -6.23
CA LEU A 36 3.97 6.18 -6.76
C LEU A 36 4.66 6.40 -8.11
N GLY A 37 4.00 7.09 -9.04
CA GLY A 37 4.61 7.39 -10.33
C GLY A 37 5.88 8.23 -10.19
N TYR A 38 5.92 9.20 -9.28
CA TYR A 38 7.10 10.02 -9.07
C TYR A 38 8.27 9.21 -8.50
N LEU A 39 7.98 8.31 -7.56
CA LEU A 39 8.98 7.42 -6.96
C LEU A 39 9.59 6.46 -7.99
N MET A 40 8.80 5.97 -8.94
CA MET A 40 9.30 5.13 -10.05
C MET A 40 10.20 5.88 -11.02
N LEU A 41 9.96 7.18 -11.19
CA LEU A 41 10.78 8.04 -12.05
C LEU A 41 12.01 8.60 -11.32
N ASN A 42 11.93 8.74 -9.99
CA ASN A 42 12.94 9.38 -9.15
C ASN A 42 13.11 8.57 -7.86
N GLY A 43 13.80 7.43 -7.96
CA GLY A 43 14.02 6.52 -6.82
C GLY A 43 14.65 7.19 -5.59
N ASP A 44 15.46 8.23 -5.76
CA ASP A 44 16.06 8.99 -4.65
C ASP A 44 15.02 9.61 -3.69
N ALA A 45 13.83 9.93 -4.20
CA ALA A 45 12.74 10.48 -3.41
C ALA A 45 12.11 9.47 -2.45
N TRP A 46 12.39 8.18 -2.64
CA TRP A 46 11.97 7.10 -1.76
C TRP A 46 12.29 7.38 -0.29
N ARG A 47 13.51 7.84 -0.01
CA ARG A 47 13.99 8.12 1.35
C ARG A 47 13.16 9.19 2.07
N VAL A 48 12.46 10.04 1.34
CA VAL A 48 11.56 11.06 1.89
C VAL A 48 10.19 10.46 2.19
N ALA A 49 9.61 9.74 1.21
CA ALA A 49 8.30 9.12 1.33
C ALA A 49 8.26 8.02 2.41
N ALA A 50 9.26 7.14 2.44
CA ALA A 50 9.37 6.02 3.37
C ALA A 50 9.47 6.41 4.84
N LYS A 51 9.78 7.69 5.15
CA LYS A 51 9.77 8.22 6.52
C LYS A 51 8.38 8.65 6.99
N ILE A 52 7.40 8.72 6.10
CA ILE A 52 6.09 9.33 6.36
C ILE A 52 4.97 8.31 6.16
N ILE A 53 5.11 7.43 5.16
CA ILE A 53 4.06 6.52 4.72
C ILE A 53 4.41 5.08 5.07
N ASP A 54 3.39 4.31 5.43
CA ASP A 54 3.42 2.87 5.54
C ASP A 54 2.49 2.24 4.47
N PRO A 55 2.71 0.97 4.06
CA PRO A 55 1.89 0.33 3.03
C PRO A 55 0.37 0.32 3.30
N GLY A 56 -0.04 0.38 4.57
CA GLY A 56 -1.46 0.43 4.95
C GLY A 56 -2.13 1.79 4.69
N ASP A 57 -1.38 2.82 4.32
CA ASP A 57 -1.94 4.15 4.05
C ASP A 57 -2.60 4.25 2.66
N PHE A 58 -2.40 3.26 1.80
CA PHE A 58 -2.95 3.14 0.45
C PHE A 58 -4.40 2.63 0.47
N ASP A 59 -5.24 3.08 -0.45
CA ASP A 59 -6.65 2.64 -0.50
C ASP A 59 -6.86 1.33 -1.24
N GLY A 60 -6.05 1.08 -2.26
CA GLY A 60 -6.08 -0.16 -3.03
C GLY A 60 -4.97 -1.12 -2.66
N TYR A 61 -5.28 -2.42 -2.65
CA TYR A 61 -4.27 -3.47 -2.53
C TYR A 61 -3.20 -3.40 -3.63
N PRO A 62 -3.50 -3.12 -4.92
CA PRO A 62 -2.47 -3.07 -5.96
C PRO A 62 -1.37 -2.03 -5.68
N HIS A 63 -1.74 -0.83 -5.26
CA HIS A 63 -0.79 0.23 -4.95
C HIS A 63 -0.03 -0.04 -3.63
N CYS A 64 -0.69 -0.64 -2.64
CA CYS A 64 -0.02 -1.18 -1.46
C CYS A 64 1.07 -2.21 -1.84
N ARG A 65 0.75 -3.13 -2.76
CA ARG A 65 1.72 -4.13 -3.27
C ARG A 65 2.87 -3.51 -4.02
N ILE A 66 2.62 -2.51 -4.85
CA ILE A 66 3.68 -1.73 -5.51
C ILE A 66 4.60 -1.08 -4.46
N TYR A 67 4.03 -0.44 -3.44
CA TYR A 67 4.83 0.19 -2.38
C TYR A 67 5.63 -0.83 -1.55
N LEU A 68 5.07 -2.00 -1.27
CA LEU A 68 5.79 -3.10 -0.62
C LEU A 68 6.97 -3.60 -1.47
N ALA A 69 6.79 -3.71 -2.77
CA ALA A 69 7.87 -4.04 -3.69
C ALA A 69 8.97 -2.96 -3.66
N MET A 70 8.61 -1.67 -3.61
CA MET A 70 9.58 -0.59 -3.42
C MET A 70 10.32 -0.70 -2.08
N GLU A 71 9.63 -1.04 -0.97
CA GLU A 71 10.28 -1.29 0.32
C GLU A 71 11.28 -2.46 0.24
N ALA A 72 10.92 -3.54 -0.46
CA ALA A 72 11.76 -4.71 -0.64
C ALA A 72 13.02 -4.36 -1.45
N LEU A 73 12.88 -3.70 -2.61
CA LEU A 73 14.00 -3.25 -3.43
C LEU A 73 14.94 -2.31 -2.66
N ALA A 74 14.39 -1.34 -1.94
CA ALA A 74 15.18 -0.45 -1.10
C ALA A 74 15.96 -1.19 0.00
N SER A 75 15.40 -2.26 0.55
CA SER A 75 16.07 -3.07 1.57
C SER A 75 17.24 -3.89 1.01
N LEU A 76 17.20 -4.17 -0.29
CA LEU A 76 18.24 -4.87 -1.05
C LEU A 76 19.25 -3.90 -1.70
N ASP A 77 19.08 -2.58 -1.50
CA ASP A 77 19.84 -1.52 -2.17
C ASP A 77 19.74 -1.60 -3.71
N GLU A 78 18.59 -2.07 -4.21
CA GLU A 78 18.26 -2.13 -5.63
C GLU A 78 17.53 -0.86 -6.10
N ALA A 79 17.57 -0.62 -7.42
CA ALA A 79 16.94 0.53 -8.03
C ALA A 79 15.40 0.46 -7.91
N ILE A 80 14.78 1.57 -7.49
CA ILE A 80 13.33 1.72 -7.54
C ILE A 80 12.97 2.39 -8.86
N ASP A 81 12.70 1.58 -9.87
CA ASP A 81 12.21 2.02 -11.18
C ASP A 81 11.17 1.03 -11.75
N ILE A 82 10.55 1.41 -12.86
CA ILE A 82 9.47 0.64 -13.49
C ILE A 82 9.93 -0.77 -13.89
N LEU A 83 11.15 -0.89 -14.42
CA LEU A 83 11.66 -2.15 -14.93
C LEU A 83 11.89 -3.11 -13.76
N THR A 84 12.66 -2.70 -12.75
CA THR A 84 12.97 -3.54 -11.60
C THR A 84 11.71 -3.91 -10.80
N LEU A 85 10.76 -2.97 -10.66
CA LEU A 85 9.46 -3.27 -10.05
C LEU A 85 8.66 -4.30 -10.85
N SER A 86 8.66 -4.17 -12.19
CA SER A 86 7.92 -5.10 -13.04
C SER A 86 8.47 -6.52 -12.99
N GLU A 87 9.80 -6.66 -12.88
CA GLU A 87 10.48 -7.96 -12.72
C GLU A 87 10.15 -8.59 -11.36
N LEU A 88 10.24 -7.80 -10.29
CA LEU A 88 9.94 -8.28 -8.93
C LEU A 88 8.48 -8.72 -8.79
N LEU A 89 7.56 -8.00 -9.43
CA LEU A 89 6.12 -8.25 -9.38
C LEU A 89 5.62 -9.19 -10.48
N GLU A 90 6.49 -9.72 -11.35
CA GLU A 90 6.05 -10.49 -12.52
C GLU A 90 5.21 -11.72 -12.13
N SER A 91 5.62 -12.41 -11.06
CA SER A 91 4.95 -13.59 -10.52
C SER A 91 3.75 -13.30 -9.61
N ASP A 92 3.42 -12.03 -9.37
CA ASP A 92 2.34 -11.62 -8.49
C ASP A 92 1.00 -11.55 -9.24
N GLU A 93 0.12 -12.51 -8.96
CA GLU A 93 -1.19 -12.61 -9.61
C GLU A 93 -2.07 -11.37 -9.38
N HIS A 94 -2.01 -10.73 -8.20
CA HIS A 94 -2.83 -9.54 -7.92
C HIS A 94 -2.33 -8.33 -8.68
N TYR A 95 -1.00 -8.17 -8.81
CA TYR A 95 -0.41 -7.14 -9.66
C TYR A 95 -0.77 -7.35 -11.12
N GLN A 96 -0.69 -8.59 -11.62
CA GLN A 96 -1.09 -8.91 -12.99
C GLN A 96 -2.58 -8.62 -13.23
N ALA A 97 -3.45 -9.03 -12.30
CA ALA A 97 -4.89 -8.77 -12.37
C ALA A 97 -5.24 -7.27 -12.37
N ALA A 98 -4.43 -6.45 -11.71
CA ALA A 98 -4.63 -5.01 -11.65
C ALA A 98 -4.17 -4.26 -12.92
N GLY A 99 -3.47 -4.95 -13.84
CA GLY A 99 -2.99 -4.39 -15.11
C GLY A 99 -1.47 -4.37 -15.26
N GLY A 100 -0.73 -5.02 -14.34
CA GLY A 100 0.69 -5.31 -14.49
C GLY A 100 1.54 -4.10 -14.86
N ILE A 101 2.47 -4.31 -15.80
CA ILE A 101 3.42 -3.25 -16.24
C ILE A 101 2.70 -2.05 -16.86
N GLN A 102 1.54 -2.25 -17.47
CA GLN A 102 0.74 -1.17 -18.04
C GLN A 102 0.28 -0.19 -16.95
N MET A 103 -0.08 -0.68 -15.75
CA MET A 103 -0.39 0.18 -14.61
C MET A 103 0.83 1.02 -14.20
N LEU A 104 2.01 0.41 -14.08
CA LEU A 104 3.23 1.15 -13.70
C LEU A 104 3.54 2.26 -14.71
N GLY A 105 3.40 1.95 -16.02
CA GLY A 105 3.58 2.93 -17.09
C GLY A 105 2.57 4.09 -17.03
N GLN A 106 1.30 3.80 -16.73
CA GLN A 106 0.27 4.82 -16.54
C GLN A 106 0.58 5.71 -15.34
N LEU A 107 0.92 5.12 -14.18
CA LEU A 107 1.29 5.87 -12.98
C LEU A 107 2.47 6.82 -13.24
N ALA A 108 3.52 6.32 -13.89
CA ALA A 108 4.69 7.13 -14.24
C ALA A 108 4.34 8.27 -15.21
N THR A 109 3.51 8.00 -16.22
CA THR A 109 3.13 9.00 -17.24
C THR A 109 2.21 10.09 -16.69
N GLU A 110 1.30 9.73 -15.79
CA GLU A 110 0.29 10.63 -15.23
C GLU A 110 0.78 11.42 -14.01
N THR A 111 2.09 11.64 -13.88
CA THR A 111 2.68 12.26 -12.69
C THR A 111 3.23 13.68 -12.97
N PRO A 112 2.44 14.74 -12.79
CA PRO A 112 2.86 16.13 -12.98
C PRO A 112 3.44 16.77 -11.70
N ILE A 113 4.13 15.99 -10.85
CA ILE A 113 4.66 16.51 -9.57
C ILE A 113 6.17 16.70 -9.59
N ARG A 114 6.67 17.49 -8.64
CA ARG A 114 8.10 17.74 -8.42
C ARG A 114 8.55 17.27 -7.03
N PHE A 115 9.86 17.17 -6.84
CA PHE A 115 10.48 16.69 -5.60
C PHE A 115 9.97 17.42 -4.35
N GLU A 116 9.75 18.72 -4.43
CA GLU A 116 9.30 19.55 -3.30
C GLU A 116 7.89 19.17 -2.81
N GLN A 117 7.07 18.57 -3.67
CA GLN A 117 5.70 18.17 -3.38
C GLN A 117 5.60 16.78 -2.74
N VAL A 118 6.64 15.95 -2.87
CA VAL A 118 6.67 14.55 -2.36
C VAL A 118 6.32 14.49 -0.88
N ARG A 119 6.94 15.34 -0.05
CA ARG A 119 6.67 15.38 1.39
C ARG A 119 5.23 15.77 1.71
N GLY A 120 4.66 16.71 0.96
CA GLY A 120 3.30 17.20 1.16
C GLY A 120 2.27 16.11 0.83
N LEU A 121 2.42 15.49 -0.34
CA LEU A 121 1.56 14.39 -0.78
C LEU A 121 1.69 13.17 0.13
N ALA A 122 2.90 12.85 0.58
CA ALA A 122 3.12 11.76 1.51
C ALA A 122 2.35 11.97 2.84
N ARG A 123 2.36 13.19 3.38
CA ARG A 123 1.59 13.53 4.58
C ARG A 123 0.09 13.49 4.34
N LEU A 124 -0.36 13.91 3.15
CA LEU A 124 -1.77 13.87 2.76
C LEU A 124 -2.27 12.42 2.71
N LEU A 125 -1.53 11.54 2.03
CA LEU A 125 -1.85 10.11 1.95
C LEU A 125 -1.88 9.48 3.34
N ARG A 126 -0.87 9.74 4.18
CA ARG A 126 -0.85 9.28 5.58
C ARG A 126 -2.08 9.75 6.36
N GLY A 127 -2.47 11.01 6.21
CA GLY A 127 -3.65 11.57 6.88
C GLY A 127 -4.93 10.82 6.50
N PHE A 128 -5.10 10.49 5.22
CA PHE A 128 -6.23 9.69 4.75
C PHE A 128 -6.15 8.23 5.20
N GLY A 129 -4.97 7.62 5.23
CA GLY A 129 -4.76 6.27 5.78
C GLY A 129 -5.18 6.18 7.25
N VAL A 130 -4.72 7.12 8.07
CA VAL A 130 -5.12 7.22 9.49
C VAL A 130 -6.64 7.39 9.61
N LEU A 131 -7.22 8.33 8.85
CA LEU A 131 -8.66 8.58 8.88
C LEU A 131 -9.47 7.34 8.50
N ARG A 132 -9.09 6.61 7.44
CA ARG A 132 -9.75 5.36 7.04
C ARG A 132 -9.65 4.31 8.15
N SER A 133 -8.48 4.14 8.75
CA SER A 133 -8.28 3.18 9.84
C SER A 133 -9.09 3.53 11.10
N SER A 134 -9.33 4.82 11.37
CA SER A 134 -10.18 5.25 12.50
C SER A 134 -11.67 5.12 12.23
N LEU A 135 -12.10 5.28 10.97
CA LEU A 135 -13.51 5.21 10.60
C LEU A 135 -13.98 3.77 10.37
N ASN A 136 -13.07 2.90 9.92
CA ASN A 136 -13.40 1.57 9.47
C ASN A 136 -12.40 0.56 10.06
N GLU A 137 -12.81 -0.18 11.08
CA GLU A 137 -12.01 -1.25 11.71
C GLU A 137 -11.54 -2.30 10.69
N ALA A 138 -12.30 -2.51 9.61
CA ALA A 138 -11.91 -3.40 8.51
C ALA A 138 -10.56 -3.04 7.88
N TYR A 139 -10.21 -1.74 7.82
CA TYR A 139 -8.91 -1.30 7.30
C TYR A 139 -7.78 -1.47 8.33
N GLN A 140 -8.08 -1.63 9.63
CA GLN A 140 -7.07 -2.00 10.64
C GLN A 140 -6.67 -3.47 10.49
N CYS A 141 -7.62 -4.34 10.15
CA CYS A 141 -7.39 -5.77 9.94
C CYS A 141 -6.60 -6.12 8.65
N GLN A 142 -6.45 -5.18 7.71
CA GLN A 142 -5.58 -5.39 6.54
C GLN A 142 -4.10 -5.56 6.90
N ARG A 143 -3.67 -4.99 8.04
CA ARG A 143 -2.28 -5.10 8.51
C ARG A 143 -2.18 -6.12 9.63
N ARG A 144 -1.65 -7.30 9.33
CA ARG A 144 -1.39 -8.36 10.30
C ARG A 144 0.04 -8.28 10.83
N LEU A 145 0.20 -8.32 12.15
CA LEU A 145 1.52 -8.47 12.77
C LEU A 145 1.87 -9.96 12.87
N CYS A 146 3.05 -10.36 12.37
CA CYS A 146 3.56 -11.72 12.52
C CYS A 146 5.08 -11.74 12.71
N SER A 147 5.63 -12.92 13.02
CA SER A 147 7.08 -13.09 13.00
C SER A 147 7.61 -12.97 11.56
N LEU A 148 8.80 -12.40 11.39
CA LEU A 148 9.43 -12.32 10.08
C LEU A 148 9.71 -13.72 9.50
N LEU A 149 10.02 -14.68 10.38
CA LEU A 149 10.26 -16.06 9.99
C LEU A 149 9.00 -16.71 9.41
N GLU A 150 7.84 -16.49 10.03
CA GLU A 150 6.55 -16.94 9.51
C GLU A 150 6.25 -16.30 8.15
N ALA A 151 6.38 -14.97 8.03
CA ALA A 151 6.17 -14.28 6.77
C ALA A 151 7.04 -14.85 5.64
N LYS A 152 8.34 -15.06 5.89
CA LYS A 152 9.26 -15.63 4.90
C LYS A 152 8.96 -17.09 4.57
N ARG A 153 8.61 -17.91 5.57
CA ARG A 153 8.24 -19.32 5.37
C ARG A 153 7.00 -19.45 4.50
N ASP A 154 6.03 -18.56 4.70
CA ASP A 154 4.73 -18.61 4.05
C ASP A 154 4.69 -17.76 2.76
N GLY A 155 5.83 -17.20 2.33
CA GLY A 155 5.95 -16.42 1.10
C GLY A 155 5.22 -15.07 1.13
N LEU A 156 4.90 -14.56 2.33
CA LEU A 156 4.12 -13.34 2.50
C LEU A 156 4.98 -12.10 2.27
N SER A 157 4.48 -11.20 1.43
CA SER A 157 5.05 -9.86 1.28
C SER A 157 4.85 -9.09 2.60
N HIS A 158 5.95 -8.56 3.14
CA HIS A 158 5.94 -7.83 4.39
C HIS A 158 6.59 -6.46 4.21
N GLY A 159 6.11 -5.48 4.97
CA GLY A 159 6.75 -4.17 5.03
C GLY A 159 7.98 -4.17 5.93
N LYS A 160 8.30 -3.01 6.50
CA LYS A 160 9.38 -2.85 7.49
C LYS A 160 9.33 -3.92 8.59
N SER A 161 10.50 -4.49 8.88
CA SER A 161 10.72 -5.42 9.98
C SER A 161 11.58 -4.80 11.08
N TRP A 162 11.33 -5.16 12.32
CA TRP A 162 12.07 -4.69 13.49
C TRP A 162 12.25 -5.81 14.51
N VAL A 163 13.19 -5.62 15.44
CA VAL A 163 13.35 -6.53 16.57
C VAL A 163 12.33 -6.15 17.63
N ALA A 164 11.48 -7.11 17.97
CA ALA A 164 10.46 -7.01 19.00
C ALA A 164 11.05 -6.71 20.37
N THR A 165 10.52 -5.70 21.04
CA THR A 165 10.94 -5.28 22.38
C THR A 165 9.78 -5.36 23.37
N ILE A 166 10.07 -5.20 24.66
CA ILE A 166 9.04 -5.14 25.71
C ILE A 166 8.12 -3.91 25.52
N GLU A 167 8.64 -2.81 24.94
CA GLU A 167 7.85 -1.60 24.71
C GLU A 167 6.74 -1.81 23.68
N ASP A 168 6.95 -2.69 22.70
CA ASP A 168 5.95 -2.99 21.67
C ASP A 168 4.66 -3.57 22.27
N ARG A 169 4.77 -4.29 23.40
CA ARG A 169 3.63 -4.82 24.15
C ARG A 169 2.72 -3.73 24.73
N ILE A 170 3.28 -2.54 24.99
CA ILE A 170 2.55 -1.42 25.59
C ILE A 170 1.91 -0.56 24.49
N ARG A 171 2.54 -0.51 23.31
CA ARG A 171 2.14 0.38 22.20
C ARG A 171 1.13 -0.22 21.25
N GLN A 172 1.07 -1.54 21.11
CA GLN A 172 0.21 -2.22 20.14
C GLN A 172 -1.13 -2.58 20.76
N GLU A 173 -2.22 -2.34 20.03
CA GLU A 173 -3.57 -2.74 20.42
C GLU A 173 -3.82 -4.24 20.21
N GLN A 174 -2.98 -4.91 19.41
CA GLN A 174 -3.03 -6.35 19.18
C GLN A 174 -2.19 -7.14 20.21
N PRO A 175 -2.58 -8.40 20.53
CA PRO A 175 -1.82 -9.22 21.46
C PRO A 175 -0.40 -9.46 20.94
N PHE A 176 0.59 -9.05 21.72
CA PHE A 176 2.02 -9.22 21.40
C PHE A 176 2.62 -10.36 22.24
N PRO A 177 2.84 -11.57 21.66
CA PRO A 177 3.33 -12.72 22.40
C PRO A 177 4.70 -12.47 23.03
N GLN A 178 4.87 -12.91 24.28
CA GLN A 178 6.16 -12.80 24.98
C GLN A 178 7.27 -13.58 24.26
N SER A 179 6.90 -14.64 23.54
CA SER A 179 7.81 -15.45 22.71
C SER A 179 8.43 -14.66 21.56
N TRP A 180 7.83 -13.56 21.12
CA TRP A 180 8.38 -12.74 20.04
C TRP A 180 9.44 -11.77 20.51
N ILE A 181 9.57 -11.48 21.81
CA ILE A 181 10.57 -10.53 22.32
C ILE A 181 11.98 -11.01 21.93
N GLY A 182 12.76 -10.12 21.32
CA GLY A 182 14.09 -10.42 20.77
C GLY A 182 14.09 -11.08 19.38
N GLN A 183 12.92 -11.44 18.84
CA GLN A 183 12.77 -11.94 17.48
C GLN A 183 12.47 -10.78 16.51
N ARG A 184 12.74 -10.99 15.21
CA ARG A 184 12.28 -10.07 14.18
C ARG A 184 10.80 -10.30 13.87
N VAL A 185 10.03 -9.22 13.90
CA VAL A 185 8.61 -9.16 13.53
C VAL A 185 8.42 -8.19 12.37
N CYS A 186 7.30 -8.32 11.65
CA CYS A 186 6.95 -7.45 10.54
C CYS A 186 5.44 -7.35 10.38
N TYR A 187 5.01 -6.30 9.66
CA TYR A 187 3.65 -6.19 9.19
C TYR A 187 3.51 -6.87 7.82
N VAL A 188 2.54 -7.76 7.72
CA VAL A 188 2.03 -8.30 6.45
C VAL A 188 0.74 -7.58 6.11
N TYR A 189 0.52 -7.37 4.83
CA TYR A 189 -0.66 -6.70 4.31
C TYR A 189 -1.41 -7.69 3.45
N ASP A 190 -2.58 -8.10 3.94
CA ASP A 190 -3.45 -9.01 3.21
C ASP A 190 -4.35 -8.18 2.26
N GLU A 191 -4.81 -8.81 1.19
CA GLU A 191 -5.83 -8.22 0.33
C GLU A 191 -7.06 -7.90 1.20
N SER A 192 -7.60 -6.68 1.11
CA SER A 192 -8.93 -6.43 1.68
C SER A 192 -9.84 -7.49 1.12
N VAL A 193 -10.60 -8.16 1.97
CA VAL A 193 -11.79 -8.88 1.54
C VAL A 193 -12.75 -7.85 0.92
N THR A 194 -12.56 -7.52 -0.35
CA THR A 194 -13.68 -7.26 -1.24
C THR A 194 -14.25 -8.64 -1.51
N GLU A 195 -15.28 -9.00 -0.73
CA GLU A 195 -16.11 -10.17 -0.99
C GLU A 195 -16.60 -10.10 -2.43
N GLY A 196 -15.90 -10.84 -3.27
CA GLY A 196 -16.17 -11.09 -4.68
C GLY A 196 -15.62 -12.46 -5.07
N ALA A 197 -15.63 -13.42 -4.14
CA ALA A 197 -15.39 -14.84 -4.38
C ALA A 197 -16.62 -15.64 -3.90
N THR A 198 -17.73 -15.45 -4.61
CA THR A 198 -18.90 -16.35 -4.64
C THR A 198 -19.60 -16.03 -5.97
N LEU A 199 -19.60 -16.85 -7.02
CA LEU A 199 -19.46 -18.29 -7.23
C LEU A 199 -18.68 -18.59 -8.52
#